data_AF-A0A0N0JVU0-F1
#
_entry.id   AF-A0A0N0JVU0-F1
#
_cell.length_a   1.000
_cell.length_b   1.000
_cell.length_c   1.000
_cell.angle_alpha   90.00
_cell.angle_beta   90.00
_cell.angle_gamma   90.00
#
_symmetry.space_group_name_H-M   'P 1'
#
loop_
_entity.id
_entity.type
_entity.pdbx_description
1 polymer ?
#
loop_
_entity_poly.entity_id
_entity_poly.type
_entity_poly.pdbx_seq_one_letter_code
_entity_poly.pdbx_strand_id
1 'polypeptide(L)'
;MFATIPTFSHVLAGAAGALFFTGACLSVAAGPANAETATATRSEVVRTADLNLAAPAGRATFDARVRAAATRVCGSQPSDLASRAVHNDCVKSAIAGATAAVATQVSTAAPSAN
;
A
#
# COMPACT_ATOMS: atom_id res chain seq x y z
N MET A 1 34.31 -4.74 -25.84
CA MET A 1 33.93 -6.16 -25.75
C MET A 1 32.92 -6.30 -24.62
N PHE A 2 31.76 -6.88 -24.95
CA PHE A 2 30.83 -7.63 -24.10
C PHE A 2 31.58 -8.46 -23.03
N ALA A 3 31.05 -8.92 -21.92
CA ALA A 3 29.77 -8.91 -21.20
C ALA A 3 30.07 -9.67 -19.88
N THR A 4 29.16 -9.66 -18.90
CA THR A 4 28.74 -10.79 -18.04
C THR A 4 28.19 -10.29 -16.71
N ILE A 5 26.93 -10.62 -16.43
CA ILE A 5 26.25 -10.55 -15.13
C ILE A 5 26.31 -11.95 -14.50
N PRO A 6 26.53 -12.09 -13.17
CA PRO A 6 25.60 -12.87 -12.33
C PRO A 6 25.42 -12.26 -10.92
N THR A 7 24.20 -11.98 -10.44
CA THR A 7 23.35 -12.79 -9.53
C THR A 7 24.02 -13.45 -8.30
N PHE A 8 23.44 -13.13 -7.13
CA PHE A 8 23.31 -13.93 -5.90
C PHE A 8 24.53 -14.21 -5.00
N SER A 9 24.22 -14.27 -3.70
CA SER A 9 24.95 -15.01 -2.64
C SER A 9 26.13 -14.34 -1.94
N HIS A 10 25.85 -13.47 -0.95
CA HIS A 10 26.73 -13.31 0.23
C HIS A 10 25.95 -13.13 1.54
N VAL A 11 24.88 -13.92 1.76
CA VAL A 11 24.55 -14.37 3.13
C VAL A 11 25.42 -15.60 3.38
N LEU A 12 26.68 -15.39 3.75
CA LEU A 12 27.64 -16.46 4.01
C LEU A 12 28.76 -15.91 4.91
N ALA A 13 28.59 -16.09 6.23
CA ALA A 13 29.62 -16.40 7.23
C ALA A 13 29.06 -16.10 8.63
N GLY A 14 28.79 -17.06 9.51
CA GLY A 14 29.12 -18.47 9.39
C GLY A 14 28.74 -19.33 10.58
N ALA A 15 29.19 -20.57 10.42
CA ALA A 15 29.52 -21.59 11.41
C ALA A 15 28.39 -22.18 12.28
N ALA A 16 28.16 -23.45 12.01
CA ALA A 16 27.54 -24.48 12.84
C ALA A 16 27.84 -24.36 14.34
N GLY A 17 26.81 -24.64 15.14
CA GLY A 17 26.90 -24.83 16.57
C GLY A 17 25.54 -25.18 17.15
N ALA A 18 25.10 -26.42 16.97
CA ALA A 18 24.11 -26.99 17.88
C ALA A 18 24.69 -26.91 19.29
N LEU A 19 23.91 -26.52 20.30
CA LEU A 19 23.91 -27.06 21.67
C LEU A 19 22.88 -26.29 22.54
N PHE A 20 21.79 -27.00 22.87
CA PHE A 20 21.14 -27.13 24.17
C PHE A 20 20.87 -25.92 25.12
N PHE A 21 19.64 -25.96 25.64
CA PHE A 21 19.24 -25.69 27.04
C PHE A 21 19.12 -24.24 27.56
N THR A 22 17.86 -23.85 27.77
CA THR A 22 17.29 -23.15 28.94
C THR A 22 18.24 -22.35 29.84
N GLY A 23 18.01 -21.05 29.95
CA GLY A 23 18.52 -20.27 31.09
C GLY A 23 18.58 -18.77 30.85
N ALA A 24 17.58 -18.06 31.40
CA ALA A 24 17.54 -16.65 31.77
C ALA A 24 18.72 -15.72 31.39
N CYS A 25 18.39 -14.65 30.65
CA CYS A 25 18.75 -13.27 30.97
C CYS A 25 17.89 -12.30 30.13
N LEU A 26 16.90 -11.68 30.77
CA LEU A 26 16.10 -10.58 30.23
C LEU A 26 16.99 -9.32 30.14
N SER A 27 17.83 -9.22 29.12
CA SER A 27 18.38 -7.93 28.70
C SER A 27 17.42 -7.33 27.67
N VAL A 28 16.34 -6.71 28.16
CA VAL A 28 15.57 -5.79 27.33
C VAL A 28 16.51 -4.63 27.02
N ALA A 29 17.11 -4.66 25.84
CA ALA A 29 17.74 -3.47 25.29
C ALA A 29 16.58 -2.48 25.08
N ALA A 30 16.41 -1.58 26.05
CA ALA A 30 15.63 -0.37 25.86
C ALA A 30 16.37 0.48 24.82
N GLY A 31 16.27 0.07 23.55
CA GLY A 31 16.53 0.97 22.44
C GLY A 31 15.62 2.18 22.62
N PRO A 32 16.05 3.38 22.21
CA PRO A 32 15.19 4.54 22.26
C PRO A 32 13.90 4.17 21.53
N ALA A 33 12.80 4.14 22.28
CA ALA A 33 11.48 4.16 21.72
C ALA A 33 11.35 5.52 21.04
N ASN A 34 11.87 5.60 19.81
CA ASN A 34 11.39 6.57 18.87
C ASN A 34 9.90 6.23 18.74
N ALA A 35 9.07 6.96 19.49
CA ALA A 35 7.69 7.13 19.14
C ALA A 35 7.71 7.83 17.79
N GLU A 36 7.96 7.05 16.74
CA GLU A 36 7.52 7.39 15.40
C GLU A 36 6.01 7.50 15.58
N THR A 37 5.54 8.72 15.74
CA THR A 37 4.14 9.07 15.58
C THR A 37 3.85 8.76 14.12
N ALA A 38 3.69 7.47 13.82
CA ALA A 38 3.21 6.98 12.56
C ALA A 38 1.86 7.66 12.44
N THR A 39 1.83 8.78 11.71
CA THR A 39 0.62 9.48 11.38
C THR A 39 -0.19 8.44 10.65
N ALA A 40 -1.17 7.87 11.35
CA ALA A 40 -1.88 6.68 10.89
C ALA A 40 -2.49 7.04 9.54
N THR A 41 -1.86 6.55 8.47
CA THR A 41 -2.29 6.88 7.12
C THR A 41 -3.63 6.20 6.92
N ARG A 42 -4.71 7.00 6.93
CA ARG A 42 -6.05 6.47 6.77
C ARG A 42 -6.17 5.94 5.34
N SER A 43 -6.31 4.64 5.21
CA SER A 43 -6.45 3.94 3.95
C SER A 43 -7.71 3.07 3.99
N GLU A 44 -8.35 2.92 2.83
CA GLU A 44 -9.54 2.09 2.70
C GLU A 44 -9.43 1.21 1.46
N VAL A 45 -9.77 -0.07 1.60
CA VAL A 45 -9.71 -1.05 0.52
C VAL A 45 -11.00 -0.99 -0.30
N VAL A 46 -10.87 -0.66 -1.60
CA VAL A 46 -11.97 -0.73 -2.57
C VAL A 46 -11.90 -2.06 -3.31
N ARG A 47 -12.93 -2.90 -3.15
CA ARG A 47 -13.02 -4.18 -3.86
C ARG A 47 -13.39 -3.96 -5.34
N THR A 48 -12.60 -4.57 -6.21
CA THR A 48 -12.74 -4.54 -7.69
C THR A 48 -12.99 -5.92 -8.29
N ALA A 49 -12.85 -7.00 -7.52
CA ALA A 49 -12.97 -8.39 -8.00
C ALA A 49 -14.38 -8.75 -8.53
N ASP A 50 -15.40 -8.04 -8.07
CA ASP A 50 -16.80 -8.22 -8.51
C ASP A 50 -17.17 -7.33 -9.71
N LEU A 51 -16.25 -6.48 -10.18
CA LEU A 51 -16.50 -5.51 -11.25
C LEU A 51 -15.76 -5.89 -12.53
N ASN A 52 -16.51 -5.91 -13.64
CA ASN A 52 -15.90 -5.91 -14.97
C ASN A 52 -15.47 -4.47 -15.34
N LEU A 53 -14.19 -4.15 -15.14
CA LEU A 53 -13.62 -2.83 -15.45
C LEU A 53 -13.46 -2.56 -16.95
N ALA A 54 -13.61 -3.57 -17.82
CA ALA A 54 -13.66 -3.38 -19.26
C ALA A 54 -15.04 -2.84 -19.71
N ALA A 55 -16.09 -3.10 -18.93
CA ALA A 55 -17.45 -2.62 -19.21
C ALA A 55 -17.69 -1.21 -18.64
N PRO A 56 -18.43 -0.33 -19.34
CA PRO A 56 -18.78 1.01 -18.83
C PRO A 56 -19.51 0.98 -17.49
N ALA A 57 -20.42 0.02 -17.28
CA ALA A 57 -21.16 -0.13 -16.03
C ALA A 57 -20.26 -0.50 -14.83
N GLY A 58 -19.27 -1.37 -15.04
CA GLY A 58 -18.29 -1.71 -14.01
C GLY A 58 -17.40 -0.53 -13.67
N ARG A 59 -16.96 0.26 -14.66
CA ARG A 59 -16.19 1.50 -14.41
C ARG A 59 -16.99 2.55 -13.63
N ALA A 60 -18.27 2.73 -13.95
CA ALA A 60 -19.13 3.66 -13.22
C ALA A 60 -19.32 3.23 -11.76
N THR A 61 -19.50 1.93 -11.53
CA THR A 61 -19.61 1.37 -10.18
C THR A 61 -18.31 1.56 -9.39
N PHE A 62 -17.16 1.37 -10.04
CA PHE A 62 -15.86 1.62 -9.44
C PHE A 62 -15.69 3.09 -9.04
N ASP A 63 -15.98 4.04 -9.94
CA ASP A 63 -15.87 5.48 -9.64
C ASP A 63 -16.72 5.88 -8.43
N ALA A 64 -17.97 5.39 -8.37
CA ALA A 64 -18.86 5.64 -7.25
C ALA A 64 -18.29 5.10 -5.92
N ARG A 65 -17.72 3.89 -5.93
CA ARG A 65 -17.11 3.28 -4.74
C ARG A 65 -15.86 4.04 -4.29
N VAL A 66 -14.98 4.39 -5.23
CA VAL A 66 -13.76 5.16 -4.94
C VAL A 66 -14.12 6.52 -4.38
N ARG A 67 -15.10 7.22 -4.95
CA ARG A 67 -15.56 8.51 -4.42
C ARG A 67 -16.05 8.40 -2.99
N ALA A 68 -16.87 7.38 -2.69
CA ALA A 68 -17.35 7.15 -1.34
C ALA A 68 -16.22 6.82 -0.35
N ALA A 69 -15.23 6.02 -0.77
CA ALA A 69 -14.04 5.70 0.03
C ALA A 69 -13.16 6.94 0.25
N ALA A 70 -12.92 7.73 -0.80
CA ALA A 70 -12.14 8.97 -0.74
C ALA A 70 -12.76 9.95 0.26
N THR A 71 -14.08 10.13 0.28
CA THR A 71 -14.75 10.95 1.28
C THR A 71 -14.60 10.39 2.70
N ARG A 72 -14.65 9.06 2.88
CA ARG A 72 -14.40 8.46 4.21
C ARG A 72 -12.97 8.66 4.68
N VAL A 73 -11.99 8.54 3.79
CA VAL A 73 -10.57 8.77 4.09
C VAL A 73 -10.30 10.24 4.41
N CYS A 74 -10.82 11.16 3.60
CA CYS A 74 -10.60 12.60 3.76
C CYS A 74 -11.48 13.25 4.85
N GLY A 75 -12.44 12.51 5.41
CA GLY A 75 -13.30 12.97 6.51
C GLY A 75 -14.49 13.81 6.04
N SER A 76 -15.15 14.49 7.00
CA SER A 76 -16.28 15.37 6.71
C SER A 76 -15.84 16.66 6.01
N GLN A 77 -16.67 17.17 5.10
CA GLN A 77 -16.42 18.46 4.44
C GLN A 77 -16.34 19.59 5.49
N PRO A 78 -15.26 20.38 5.51
CA PRO A 78 -15.15 21.52 6.41
C PRO A 78 -16.08 22.67 6.01
N SER A 79 -16.48 23.49 6.99
CA SER A 79 -17.36 24.64 6.77
C SER A 79 -16.62 25.82 6.12
N ASP A 80 -15.34 26.01 6.45
CA ASP A 80 -14.52 27.13 6.00
C ASP A 80 -13.95 26.93 4.58
N LEU A 81 -13.90 28.01 3.79
CA LEU A 81 -13.51 27.96 2.37
C LEU A 81 -12.06 27.49 2.16
N ALA A 82 -11.14 27.85 3.07
CA ALA A 82 -9.74 27.49 2.96
C ALA A 82 -9.54 25.98 3.11
N SER A 83 -10.14 25.36 4.13
CA SER A 83 -10.06 23.92 4.35
C SER A 83 -10.88 23.14 3.33
N ARG A 84 -11.90 23.74 2.69
CA ARG A 84 -12.61 23.09 1.57
C ARG A 84 -11.70 22.81 0.38
N ALA A 85 -10.77 23.72 0.07
CA ALA A 85 -9.78 23.49 -0.97
C ALA A 85 -8.90 22.28 -0.63
N VAL A 86 -8.36 22.24 0.60
CA VAL A 86 -7.54 21.12 1.10
C VAL A 86 -8.32 19.79 1.08
N HIS A 87 -9.58 19.80 1.50
CA HIS A 87 -10.44 18.62 1.46
C HIS A 87 -10.66 18.12 0.03
N ASN A 88 -10.95 19.03 -0.90
CA ASN A 88 -11.14 18.68 -2.31
C ASN A 88 -9.87 18.10 -2.93
N ASP A 89 -8.71 18.65 -2.58
CA ASP A 89 -7.43 18.14 -3.07
C ASP A 89 -7.11 16.76 -2.50
N CYS A 90 -7.44 16.50 -1.23
CA CYS A 90 -7.39 15.16 -0.66
C CYS A 90 -8.26 14.18 -1.44
N VAL A 91 -9.53 14.51 -1.70
CA VAL A 91 -10.47 13.64 -2.42
C VAL A 91 -9.97 13.37 -3.85
N LYS A 92 -9.50 14.40 -4.57
CA LYS A 92 -8.92 14.25 -5.91
C LYS A 92 -7.69 13.35 -5.90
N SER A 93 -6.79 13.54 -4.94
CA SER A 93 -5.57 12.74 -4.80
C SER A 93 -5.90 11.28 -4.51
N ALA A 94 -6.86 11.03 -3.61
CA ALA A 94 -7.33 9.68 -3.29
C ALA A 94 -7.95 8.97 -4.51
N ILE A 95 -8.77 9.69 -5.29
CA ILE A 95 -9.34 9.14 -6.54
C ILE A 95 -8.23 8.84 -7.56
N ALA A 96 -7.28 9.76 -7.76
CA ALA A 96 -6.16 9.59 -8.69
C ALA A 96 -5.26 8.41 -8.28
N GLY A 97 -5.02 8.22 -6.98
CA GLY A 97 -4.28 7.07 -6.47
C GLY A 97 -5.01 5.75 -6.74
N ALA A 98 -6.32 5.71 -6.52
CA ALA A 98 -7.13 4.52 -6.78
C ALA A 98 -7.21 4.16 -8.28
N THR A 99 -7.34 5.16 -9.16
CA THR A 99 -7.35 4.91 -10.62
C THR A 99 -5.99 4.43 -11.12
N ALA A 100 -4.89 4.97 -10.60
CA ALA A 100 -3.55 4.46 -10.90
C ALA A 100 -3.39 3.01 -10.43
N ALA A 101 -3.83 2.69 -9.21
CA ALA A 101 -3.75 1.34 -8.66
C ALA A 101 -4.60 0.32 -9.44
N VAL A 102 -5.74 0.73 -9.98
CA VAL A 102 -6.57 -0.19 -10.79
C VAL A 102 -5.97 -0.39 -12.18
N ALA A 103 -5.36 0.64 -12.77
CA ALA A 103 -4.69 0.51 -14.06
C ALA A 103 -3.54 -0.50 -14.00
N THR A 104 -2.75 -0.47 -12.92
CA THR A 104 -1.68 -1.46 -12.72
C THR A 104 -2.20 -2.88 -12.49
N GLN A 105 -3.34 -3.05 -11.81
CA GLN A 105 -4.00 -4.35 -11.64
C GLN A 105 -4.53 -4.92 -12.96
N VAL A 106 -5.17 -4.08 -13.80
CA VAL A 106 -5.68 -4.52 -15.11
C VAL A 106 -4.54 -4.92 -16.05
N SER A 107 -3.42 -4.19 -16.05
CA SER A 107 -2.25 -4.54 -16.85
C SER A 107 -1.54 -5.80 -16.37
N THR A 108 -1.55 -6.09 -15.07
CA THR A 108 -0.93 -7.31 -14.49
C THR A 108 -1.83 -8.54 -14.56
N ALA A 109 -3.15 -8.38 -14.75
CA ALA A 109 -4.07 -9.47 -15.06
C ALA A 109 -4.02 -9.92 -16.53
N ALA A 110 -3.36 -9.16 -17.40
CA ALA A 110 -3.24 -9.43 -18.84
C ALA A 110 -2.13 -10.40 -19.32
N PRO A 111 -1.35 -11.14 -18.50
CA PRO A 111 -0.48 -12.20 -19.02
C PRO A 111 -1.02 -13.58 -18.61
N SER A 112 -1.92 -14.15 -19.40
CA SER A 112 -2.15 -15.61 -19.47
C SER A 112 -2.86 -15.95 -20.78
N ALA A 113 -2.13 -15.80 -21.89
CA ALA A 113 -2.36 -16.57 -23.10
C ALA A 113 -1.21 -17.59 -23.21
N ASN A 114 -1.47 -18.83 -22.80
CA ASN A 114 -0.79 -20.04 -23.24
C ASN A 114 -1.65 -21.25 -22.84
#